data_AF-A0A357M1H9-F1
#
_entry.id   AF-A0A357M1H9-F1
#
_cell.length_a   1.000
_cell.length_b   1.000
_cell.length_c   1.000
_cell.angle_alpha   90.00
_cell.angle_beta   90.00
_cell.angle_gamma   90.00
#
_symmetry.space_group_name_H-M   'P 1'
#
loop_
_entity.id
_entity.type
_entity.pdbx_description
1 polymer ?
#
loop_
_entity_poly.entity_id
_entity_poly.type
_entity_poly.pdbx_seq_one_letter_code
_entity_poly.pdbx_strand_id
1 'polypeptide(L)'
;MTDSSSGHPFITEADATSGYWSNTPQNTLPPPDMTGPYMRFRPLPTPGIETRRTHIIGGGIAGLAAAFYLIRDGHMPAENITLYETHETAGGSLDGSGNAQEGYLIRGGREMNWNYDNFWDLFQEVPALELPEGFSVLDEYRLLNDNDPNYSRARLMHQCGQIQDFSDFGLSRGHQWELLKLLLKRKDELDDLTIEDYFSESFLETNFWFFWRSMFAFQNWHSLLEMKLYMHRFLDAIDGLNDMSALVFPKYNQYESFVQPLERMLREKGVRFVQQARIRDLEFREDGDQLTVTALVSGSADAPQSIAVGNDDLVLALTGSMTEGSAYGDMDSVPVLQRGQYDPGPDSDWVLW
;
A
#
# COMPACT_ATOMS: atom_id res chain seq x y z
N MET A 1 -26.28 4.98 14.44
CA MET A 1 -26.38 6.25 15.18
C MET A 1 -25.26 6.30 16.19
N THR A 2 -24.17 7.01 15.89
CA THR A 2 -23.48 7.73 16.97
C THR A 2 -24.44 8.85 17.33
N ASP A 3 -25.08 8.70 18.47
CA ASP A 3 -25.88 9.77 19.06
C ASP A 3 -24.94 10.97 19.22
N SER A 4 -25.15 12.02 18.42
CA SER A 4 -24.39 13.26 18.47
C SER A 4 -24.69 14.07 19.74
N SER A 5 -25.49 13.52 20.66
CA SER A 5 -25.80 14.10 21.97
C SER A 5 -24.62 14.12 22.95
N SER A 6 -23.51 13.41 22.67
CA SER A 6 -22.32 13.38 23.56
C SER A 6 -21.17 14.31 23.16
N GLY A 7 -21.32 15.12 22.10
CA GLY A 7 -20.47 16.30 21.84
C GLY A 7 -19.01 16.05 21.43
N HIS A 8 -18.56 14.81 21.29
CA HIS A 8 -17.23 14.50 20.75
C HIS A 8 -17.36 13.84 19.36
N PRO A 9 -16.82 14.45 18.29
CA PRO A 9 -16.79 13.82 16.98
C PRO A 9 -15.92 12.55 17.05
N PHE A 10 -16.42 11.45 16.49
CA PHE A 10 -15.60 10.25 16.30
C PHE A 10 -14.46 10.58 15.33
N ILE A 11 -13.22 10.34 15.73
CA ILE A 11 -12.04 10.59 14.91
C ILE A 11 -11.67 9.26 14.24
N THR A 12 -11.86 9.18 12.92
CA THR A 12 -11.59 7.97 12.13
C THR A 12 -10.09 7.65 12.02
N GLU A 13 -9.24 8.68 11.95
CA GLU A 13 -7.79 8.54 11.85
C GLU A 13 -7.13 9.24 13.05
N ALA A 14 -6.94 8.49 14.14
CA ALA A 14 -6.35 9.01 15.36
C ALA A 14 -4.81 9.06 15.24
N ASP A 15 -4.22 10.25 15.41
CA ASP A 15 -2.77 10.42 15.32
C ASP A 15 -2.08 10.12 16.66
N ALA A 16 -1.42 8.96 16.74
CA ALA A 16 -0.62 8.53 17.89
C ALA A 16 0.58 9.44 18.19
N THR A 17 0.97 10.29 17.25
CA THR A 17 2.09 11.24 17.39
C THR A 17 1.64 12.63 17.86
N SER A 18 0.33 12.88 17.93
CA SER A 18 -0.22 14.23 18.17
C SER A 18 -0.11 14.72 19.61
N GLY A 19 0.06 13.83 20.59
CA GLY A 19 0.12 14.23 21.99
C GLY A 19 0.23 13.11 23.01
N TYR A 20 0.24 13.50 24.28
CA TYR A 20 0.29 12.57 25.41
C TYR A 20 -1.08 11.93 25.64
N TRP A 21 -1.14 10.61 25.47
CA TRP A 21 -2.33 9.84 25.82
C TRP A 21 -2.35 9.48 27.31
N SER A 22 -3.52 9.61 27.96
CA SER A 22 -3.70 9.21 29.36
C SER A 22 -5.14 8.80 29.65
N ASN A 23 -5.37 8.01 30.71
CA ASN A 23 -6.72 7.62 31.12
C ASN A 23 -7.43 8.79 31.81
N THR A 24 -8.55 9.25 31.24
CA THR A 24 -9.40 10.31 31.80
C THR A 24 -10.87 9.93 31.64
N PRO A 25 -11.79 10.50 32.43
CA PRO A 25 -13.23 10.29 32.23
C PRO A 25 -13.75 10.72 30.85
N GLN A 26 -12.99 11.53 30.10
CA GLN A 26 -13.33 12.01 28.77
C GLN A 26 -12.84 11.06 27.66
N ASN A 27 -11.88 10.18 27.94
CA ASN A 27 -11.32 9.26 26.96
C ASN A 27 -12.16 7.98 26.91
N THR A 28 -13.15 7.98 26.02
CA THR A 28 -14.06 6.84 25.79
C THR A 28 -13.57 5.86 24.72
N LEU A 29 -12.53 6.25 23.98
CA LEU A 29 -11.90 5.47 22.92
C LEU A 29 -10.55 4.89 23.39
N PRO A 30 -10.08 3.78 22.80
CA PRO A 30 -8.76 3.23 23.08
C PRO A 30 -7.62 4.20 22.70
N PRO A 31 -6.36 3.92 23.12
CA PRO A 31 -5.19 4.61 22.58
C PRO A 31 -5.19 4.65 21.04
N PRO A 32 -4.70 5.73 20.40
CA PRO A 32 -4.72 5.89 18.95
C PRO A 32 -4.04 4.76 18.16
N ASP A 33 -3.03 4.13 18.75
CA ASP A 33 -2.21 3.04 18.22
C ASP A 33 -2.56 1.67 18.81
N MET A 34 -3.70 1.56 19.51
CA MET A 34 -4.14 0.28 20.06
C MET A 34 -4.46 -0.71 18.94
N THR A 35 -3.80 -1.85 18.96
CA THR A 35 -4.10 -3.00 18.11
C THR A 35 -4.61 -4.17 18.94
N GLY A 36 -5.31 -5.11 18.30
CA GLY A 36 -5.76 -6.35 18.93
C GLY A 36 -7.27 -6.60 18.85
N PRO A 37 -7.78 -7.63 19.57
CA PRO A 37 -9.15 -8.13 19.39
C PRO A 37 -10.25 -7.08 19.63
N TYR A 38 -9.99 -6.09 20.49
CA TYR A 38 -10.94 -5.00 20.76
C TYR A 38 -11.23 -4.16 19.50
N MET A 39 -10.25 -4.02 18.61
CA MET A 39 -10.37 -3.25 17.37
C MET A 39 -11.16 -3.98 16.29
N ARG A 40 -11.52 -5.26 16.48
CA ARG A 40 -12.31 -6.07 15.54
C ARG A 40 -13.82 -5.82 15.64
N PHE A 41 -14.22 -4.69 16.22
CA PHE A 41 -15.64 -4.32 16.30
C PHE A 41 -16.19 -4.09 14.88
N ARG A 42 -17.48 -4.39 14.67
CA ARG A 42 -18.16 -4.10 13.41
C ARG A 42 -19.11 -2.92 13.60
N PRO A 43 -19.03 -1.88 12.76
CA PRO A 43 -19.97 -0.77 12.84
C PRO A 43 -21.37 -1.18 12.38
N LEU A 44 -22.37 -0.41 12.79
CA LEU A 44 -23.73 -0.53 12.26
C LEU A 44 -23.82 0.04 10.83
N PRO A 45 -24.77 -0.44 10.00
CA PRO A 45 -25.00 0.11 8.67
C PRO A 45 -25.16 1.63 8.67
N THR A 46 -24.56 2.28 7.69
CA THR A 46 -24.74 3.73 7.48
C THR A 46 -26.13 3.98 6.88
N PRO A 47 -26.96 4.87 7.45
CA PRO A 47 -28.27 5.17 6.88
C PRO A 47 -28.19 5.64 5.41
N GLY A 48 -28.99 5.02 4.53
CA GLY A 48 -29.05 5.34 3.10
C GLY A 48 -28.02 4.61 2.25
N ILE A 49 -27.11 3.82 2.84
CA ILE A 49 -26.04 3.11 2.11
C ILE A 49 -26.59 2.15 1.05
N GLU A 50 -27.79 1.62 1.25
CA GLU A 50 -28.46 0.69 0.34
C GLU A 50 -28.77 1.31 -1.03
N THR A 51 -28.88 2.64 -1.12
CA THR A 51 -29.18 3.36 -2.36
C THR A 51 -27.96 4.02 -3.00
N ARG A 52 -26.86 4.13 -2.26
CA ARG A 52 -25.61 4.77 -2.73
C ARG A 52 -24.82 3.81 -3.60
N ARG A 53 -24.08 4.38 -4.55
CA ARG A 53 -23.09 3.67 -5.36
C ARG A 53 -21.70 4.14 -5.02
N THR A 54 -20.71 3.28 -5.27
CA THR A 54 -19.30 3.67 -5.18
C THR A 54 -18.57 3.37 -6.47
N HIS A 55 -17.81 4.34 -6.93
CA HIS A 55 -16.89 4.25 -8.05
C HIS A 55 -15.45 4.22 -7.53
N ILE A 56 -14.73 3.13 -7.78
CA ILE A 56 -13.35 2.93 -7.35
C ILE A 56 -12.43 2.98 -8.57
N ILE A 57 -11.52 3.93 -8.63
CA ILE A 57 -10.56 4.09 -9.73
C ILE A 57 -9.23 3.43 -9.32
N GLY A 58 -8.87 2.37 -10.03
CA GLY A 58 -7.68 1.55 -9.79
C GLY A 58 -8.02 0.19 -9.19
N GLY A 59 -7.63 -0.89 -9.88
CA GLY A 59 -7.82 -2.28 -9.45
C GLY A 59 -6.68 -2.85 -8.63
N GLY A 60 -5.81 -2.01 -8.09
CA GLY A 60 -4.77 -2.42 -7.14
C GLY A 60 -5.32 -2.79 -5.76
N ILE A 61 -4.43 -3.24 -4.86
CA ILE A 61 -4.80 -3.68 -3.50
C ILE A 61 -5.58 -2.63 -2.71
N ALA A 62 -5.29 -1.33 -2.91
CA ALA A 62 -6.02 -0.24 -2.26
C ALA A 62 -7.50 -0.19 -2.69
N GLY A 63 -7.79 -0.29 -3.99
CA GLY A 63 -9.16 -0.30 -4.51
C GLY A 63 -9.92 -1.55 -4.10
N LEU A 64 -9.27 -2.71 -4.13
CA LEU A 64 -9.85 -3.98 -3.65
C LEU A 64 -10.15 -3.94 -2.15
N ALA A 65 -9.24 -3.40 -1.34
CA ALA A 65 -9.45 -3.23 0.10
C ALA A 65 -10.59 -2.25 0.40
N ALA A 66 -10.68 -1.15 -0.35
CA ALA A 66 -11.80 -0.22 -0.22
C ALA A 66 -13.14 -0.90 -0.50
N ALA A 67 -13.25 -1.70 -1.58
CA ALA A 67 -14.44 -2.49 -1.87
C ALA A 67 -14.78 -3.47 -0.74
N PHE A 68 -13.76 -4.15 -0.20
CA PHE A 68 -13.92 -5.04 0.95
C PHE A 68 -14.50 -4.32 2.17
N TYR A 69 -13.93 -3.19 2.59
CA TYR A 69 -14.40 -2.45 3.75
C TYR A 69 -15.76 -1.77 3.52
N LEU A 70 -16.08 -1.32 2.30
CA LEU A 70 -17.41 -0.82 1.95
C LEU A 70 -18.50 -1.89 2.15
N ILE A 71 -18.20 -3.13 1.78
CA ILE A 71 -19.12 -4.26 2.02
C ILE A 71 -19.15 -4.61 3.50
N ARG A 72 -17.97 -4.81 4.12
CA ARG A 72 -17.84 -5.36 5.46
C ARG A 72 -18.37 -4.41 6.55
N ASP A 73 -17.97 -3.15 6.46
CA ASP A 73 -18.17 -2.15 7.51
C ASP A 73 -19.12 -1.04 7.05
N GLY A 74 -19.13 -0.72 5.75
CA GLY A 74 -20.13 0.17 5.18
C GLY A 74 -21.52 -0.48 5.10
N HIS A 75 -21.59 -1.81 5.03
CA HIS A 75 -22.80 -2.59 4.69
C HIS A 75 -23.38 -2.20 3.32
N MET A 76 -22.53 -1.71 2.40
CA MET A 76 -22.94 -1.39 1.05
C MET A 76 -23.25 -2.69 0.27
N PRO A 77 -24.40 -2.76 -0.43
CA PRO A 77 -24.66 -3.87 -1.37
C PRO A 77 -23.53 -3.96 -2.39
N ALA A 78 -22.93 -5.14 -2.56
CA ALA A 78 -21.76 -5.31 -3.41
C ALA A 78 -22.02 -4.92 -4.86
N GLU A 79 -23.24 -5.13 -5.35
CA GLU A 79 -23.70 -4.74 -6.68
C GLU A 79 -23.72 -3.22 -6.94
N ASN A 80 -23.61 -2.41 -5.88
CA ASN A 80 -23.51 -0.95 -5.95
C ASN A 80 -22.05 -0.46 -6.06
N ILE A 81 -21.06 -1.37 -5.98
CA ILE A 81 -19.65 -1.04 -6.10
C ILE A 81 -19.17 -1.35 -7.52
N THR A 82 -18.59 -0.36 -8.18
CA THR A 82 -17.95 -0.50 -9.50
C THR A 82 -16.49 -0.10 -9.42
N LEU A 83 -15.60 -1.01 -9.79
CA LEU A 83 -14.16 -0.79 -9.88
C LEU A 83 -13.73 -0.63 -11.34
N TYR A 84 -12.96 0.42 -11.63
CA TYR A 84 -12.42 0.73 -12.95
C TYR A 84 -10.92 0.42 -12.96
N GLU A 85 -10.50 -0.44 -13.87
CA GLU A 85 -9.11 -0.87 -14.04
C GLU A 85 -8.63 -0.51 -15.45
N THR A 86 -7.49 0.16 -15.54
CA THR A 86 -6.87 0.57 -16.82
C THR A 86 -6.41 -0.65 -17.62
N HIS A 87 -5.93 -1.69 -16.95
CA HIS A 87 -5.40 -2.90 -17.57
C HIS A 87 -6.48 -3.99 -17.76
N GLU A 88 -6.08 -5.10 -18.39
CA GLU A 88 -6.93 -6.28 -18.56
C GLU A 88 -7.13 -7.06 -17.26
N THR A 89 -6.19 -6.96 -16.32
CA THR A 89 -6.21 -7.66 -15.04
C THR A 89 -6.09 -6.67 -13.89
N ALA A 90 -6.81 -6.93 -12.80
CA ALA A 90 -6.61 -6.20 -11.55
C ALA A 90 -5.25 -6.56 -10.91
N GLY A 91 -4.91 -5.88 -9.81
CA GLY A 91 -3.70 -6.11 -9.03
C GLY A 91 -2.71 -4.95 -9.04
N GLY A 92 -2.75 -4.11 -10.08
CA GLY A 92 -1.89 -2.94 -10.20
C GLY A 92 -0.42 -3.36 -10.06
N SER A 93 0.29 -2.80 -9.08
CA SER A 93 1.70 -3.11 -8.85
C SER A 93 1.95 -4.53 -8.35
N LEU A 94 0.96 -5.24 -7.79
CA LEU A 94 1.09 -6.62 -7.31
C LEU A 94 0.96 -7.64 -8.44
N ASP A 95 1.65 -7.44 -9.57
CA ASP A 95 1.59 -8.34 -10.72
C ASP A 95 2.41 -9.62 -10.54
N GLY A 96 2.01 -10.63 -11.32
CA GLY A 96 2.75 -11.84 -11.60
C GLY A 96 2.22 -12.42 -12.90
N SER A 97 3.03 -12.43 -13.95
CA SER A 97 2.60 -12.78 -15.30
C SER A 97 3.67 -13.57 -16.06
N GLY A 98 3.41 -13.88 -17.33
CA GLY A 98 4.27 -14.70 -18.16
C GLY A 98 4.02 -16.20 -17.96
N ASN A 99 4.90 -17.02 -18.49
CA ASN A 99 4.75 -18.48 -18.49
C ASN A 99 6.10 -19.20 -18.58
N ALA A 100 6.11 -20.52 -18.40
CA ALA A 100 7.32 -21.33 -18.38
C ALA A 100 8.05 -21.41 -19.74
N GLN A 101 7.38 -21.05 -20.84
CA GLN A 101 7.95 -21.10 -22.19
C GLN A 101 8.59 -19.77 -22.61
N GLU A 102 7.91 -18.65 -22.34
CA GLU A 102 8.31 -17.30 -22.76
C GLU A 102 9.05 -16.52 -21.66
N GLY A 103 8.97 -16.99 -20.42
CA GLY A 103 9.54 -16.35 -19.24
C GLY A 103 8.47 -15.76 -18.32
N TYR A 104 8.76 -15.75 -17.02
CA TYR A 104 7.93 -15.10 -16.02
C TYR A 104 8.33 -13.63 -15.85
N LEU A 105 7.35 -12.79 -15.55
CA LEU A 105 7.54 -11.36 -15.30
C LEU A 105 6.88 -10.99 -13.98
N ILE A 106 7.69 -10.44 -13.08
CA ILE A 106 7.27 -9.91 -11.79
C ILE A 106 8.00 -8.57 -11.62
N ARG A 107 7.28 -7.45 -11.58
CA ARG A 107 7.93 -6.13 -11.42
C ARG A 107 8.59 -5.93 -10.05
N GLY A 108 8.14 -6.65 -9.02
CA GLY A 108 8.78 -6.63 -7.69
C GLY A 108 8.24 -7.70 -6.75
N GLY A 109 9.05 -8.09 -5.78
CA GLY A 109 8.64 -8.95 -4.65
C GLY A 109 8.24 -8.12 -3.43
N ARG A 110 7.44 -8.68 -2.51
CA ARG A 110 6.98 -7.98 -1.30
C ARG A 110 7.58 -8.65 -0.08
N GLU A 111 8.54 -7.95 0.50
CA GLU A 111 9.03 -8.18 1.84
C GLU A 111 7.96 -7.70 2.82
N MET A 112 7.50 -8.58 3.71
CA MET A 112 6.43 -8.28 4.66
C MET A 112 6.90 -8.56 6.08
N ASN A 113 6.16 -8.03 7.06
CA ASN A 113 6.30 -8.44 8.45
C ASN A 113 4.92 -8.74 9.06
N TRP A 114 4.90 -9.21 10.31
CA TRP A 114 3.68 -9.53 11.04
C TRP A 114 2.87 -8.31 11.48
N ASN A 115 3.47 -7.12 11.55
CA ASN A 115 2.82 -5.91 12.09
C ASN A 115 2.00 -5.14 11.03
N TYR A 116 1.58 -5.79 9.94
CA TYR A 116 0.70 -5.22 8.91
C TYR A 116 -0.77 -5.39 9.32
N ASP A 117 -1.16 -4.76 10.42
CA ASP A 117 -2.43 -5.05 11.11
C ASP A 117 -3.66 -4.89 10.21
N ASN A 118 -3.75 -3.83 9.41
CA ASN A 118 -4.85 -3.63 8.47
C ASN A 118 -4.88 -4.67 7.35
N PHE A 119 -3.71 -5.11 6.89
CA PHE A 119 -3.61 -6.15 5.87
C PHE A 119 -4.15 -7.47 6.43
N TRP A 120 -3.72 -7.86 7.63
CA TRP A 120 -4.18 -9.09 8.27
C TRP A 120 -5.61 -9.00 8.80
N ASP A 121 -6.10 -7.80 9.12
CA ASP A 121 -7.52 -7.56 9.42
C ASP A 121 -8.42 -7.96 8.25
N LEU A 122 -7.99 -7.64 7.03
CA LEU A 122 -8.67 -8.03 5.80
C LEU A 122 -8.45 -9.50 5.44
N PHE A 123 -7.19 -9.95 5.34
CA PHE A 123 -6.86 -11.26 4.79
C PHE A 123 -7.14 -12.45 5.72
N GLN A 124 -7.50 -12.20 6.99
CA GLN A 124 -8.09 -13.24 7.85
C GLN A 124 -9.54 -13.60 7.44
N GLU A 125 -10.22 -12.77 6.64
CA GLU A 125 -11.59 -13.03 6.15
C GLU A 125 -11.63 -13.42 4.66
N VAL A 126 -10.51 -13.32 3.96
CA VAL A 126 -10.40 -13.74 2.55
C VAL A 126 -10.16 -15.25 2.49
N PRO A 127 -10.97 -16.03 1.75
CA PRO A 127 -10.78 -17.48 1.63
C PRO A 127 -9.39 -17.84 1.10
N ALA A 128 -8.78 -18.87 1.69
CA ALA A 128 -7.50 -19.41 1.25
C ALA A 128 -7.53 -19.83 -0.23
N LEU A 129 -6.36 -19.89 -0.85
CA LEU A 129 -6.23 -20.32 -2.23
C LEU A 129 -6.12 -21.84 -2.32
N GLU A 130 -5.36 -22.46 -1.42
CA GLU A 130 -5.02 -23.88 -1.45
C GLU A 130 -5.62 -24.71 -0.30
N LEU A 131 -6.04 -24.05 0.78
CA LEU A 131 -6.66 -24.73 1.92
C LEU A 131 -8.17 -24.92 1.72
N PRO A 132 -8.79 -25.91 2.39
CA PRO A 132 -10.23 -26.13 2.34
C PRO A 132 -11.06 -24.93 2.80
N GLU A 133 -12.37 -24.97 2.51
CA GLU A 133 -13.34 -23.98 3.02
C GLU A 133 -13.24 -23.84 4.55
N GLY A 134 -13.32 -22.60 5.02
CA GLY A 134 -13.17 -22.24 6.44
C GLY A 134 -11.77 -21.77 6.83
N PHE A 135 -10.76 -21.96 5.97
CA PHE A 135 -9.44 -21.37 6.12
C PHE A 135 -9.29 -20.08 5.28
N SER A 136 -8.47 -19.17 5.79
CA SER A 136 -8.20 -17.87 5.19
C SER A 136 -6.82 -17.78 4.55
N VAL A 137 -6.60 -16.74 3.75
CA VAL A 137 -5.26 -16.39 3.23
C VAL A 137 -4.26 -16.21 4.37
N LEU A 138 -4.66 -15.62 5.51
CA LEU A 138 -3.80 -15.53 6.69
C LEU A 138 -3.41 -16.92 7.23
N ASP A 139 -4.34 -17.88 7.27
CA ASP A 139 -4.04 -19.24 7.74
C ASP A 139 -3.03 -19.96 6.84
N GLU A 140 -3.21 -19.86 5.53
CA GLU A 140 -2.27 -20.40 4.53
C GLU A 140 -0.89 -19.73 4.65
N TYR A 141 -0.88 -18.40 4.78
CA TYR A 141 0.34 -17.61 4.91
C TYR A 141 1.15 -18.02 6.16
N ARG A 142 0.47 -18.17 7.29
CA ARG A 142 1.11 -18.58 8.56
C ARG A 142 1.54 -20.04 8.54
N LEU A 143 0.76 -20.94 7.93
CA LEU A 143 1.17 -22.34 7.82
C LEU A 143 2.53 -22.48 7.12
N LEU A 144 2.80 -21.66 6.10
CA LEU A 144 4.12 -21.59 5.48
C LEU A 144 5.16 -20.98 6.43
N ASN A 145 4.98 -19.73 6.84
CA ASN A 145 6.02 -18.95 7.51
C ASN A 145 6.33 -19.44 8.93
N ASP A 146 5.37 -20.04 9.63
CA ASP A 146 5.59 -20.65 10.96
C ASP A 146 6.43 -21.94 10.85
N ASN A 147 6.55 -22.55 9.65
CA ASN A 147 7.27 -23.82 9.42
C ASN A 147 8.52 -23.68 8.54
N ASP A 148 8.67 -22.61 7.77
CA ASP A 148 9.84 -22.30 6.95
C ASP A 148 10.28 -20.84 7.18
N PRO A 149 11.04 -20.57 8.25
CA PRO A 149 11.43 -19.21 8.60
C PRO A 149 12.44 -18.64 7.59
N ASN A 150 12.19 -17.43 7.12
CA ASN A 150 13.08 -16.72 6.20
C ASN A 150 14.33 -16.21 6.92
N TYR A 151 15.49 -16.36 6.28
CA TYR A 151 16.74 -15.69 6.66
C TYR A 151 17.77 -15.78 5.52
N SER A 152 18.79 -14.92 5.57
CA SER A 152 19.86 -14.85 4.59
C SER A 152 21.19 -15.34 5.17
N ARG A 153 21.90 -16.14 4.37
CA ARG A 153 23.28 -16.58 4.66
C ARG A 153 24.34 -15.81 3.88
N ALA A 154 23.92 -14.90 3.01
CA ALA A 154 24.79 -14.20 2.07
C ALA A 154 24.18 -12.85 1.68
N ARG A 155 23.84 -12.01 2.68
CA ARG A 155 23.11 -10.75 2.46
C ARG A 155 23.89 -9.75 1.61
N LEU A 156 25.21 -9.71 1.77
CA LEU A 156 26.12 -8.84 1.03
C LEU A 156 27.17 -9.68 0.32
N MET A 157 27.41 -9.37 -0.94
CA MET A 157 28.46 -9.98 -1.74
C MET A 157 29.24 -8.90 -2.48
N HIS A 158 30.54 -9.12 -2.62
CA HIS A 158 31.43 -8.25 -3.37
C HIS A 158 32.49 -9.09 -4.11
N GLN A 159 33.40 -8.43 -4.83
CA GLN A 159 34.56 -9.08 -5.47
C GLN A 159 34.20 -10.34 -6.28
N CYS A 160 33.17 -10.23 -7.13
CA CYS A 160 32.70 -11.29 -8.02
C CYS A 160 32.33 -12.61 -7.31
N GLY A 161 31.60 -12.53 -6.19
CA GLY A 161 30.97 -13.69 -5.56
C GLY A 161 31.47 -14.03 -4.15
N GLN A 162 32.31 -13.19 -3.56
CA GLN A 162 32.74 -13.35 -2.17
C GLN A 162 31.70 -12.74 -1.24
N ILE A 163 31.31 -13.48 -0.20
CA ILE A 163 30.40 -12.99 0.84
C ILE A 163 31.15 -11.98 1.69
N GLN A 164 30.64 -10.76 1.76
CA GLN A 164 31.14 -9.73 2.67
C GLN A 164 30.55 -9.98 4.06
N ASP A 165 31.30 -9.70 5.11
CA ASP A 165 30.76 -9.77 6.47
C ASP A 165 29.60 -8.77 6.64
N PHE A 166 28.44 -9.30 7.04
CA PHE A 166 27.20 -8.58 7.27
C PHE A 166 26.71 -8.75 8.71
N SER A 167 27.58 -9.18 9.62
CA SER A 167 27.22 -9.40 11.03
C SER A 167 26.97 -8.10 11.82
N ASP A 168 27.50 -6.97 11.35
CA ASP A 168 27.30 -5.66 11.95
C ASP A 168 26.88 -4.57 10.96
N PHE A 169 26.37 -3.47 11.52
CA PHE A 169 25.91 -2.29 10.80
C PHE A 169 27.02 -1.34 10.34
N GLY A 170 28.25 -1.46 10.83
CA GLY A 170 29.34 -0.54 10.52
C GLY A 170 29.12 0.90 11.03
N LEU A 171 28.18 1.12 11.95
CA LEU A 171 27.86 2.47 12.45
C LEU A 171 28.86 2.94 13.50
N SER A 172 29.53 4.06 13.22
CA SER A 172 30.32 4.79 14.21
C SER A 172 29.43 5.46 15.26
N ARG A 173 30.04 5.98 16.35
CA ARG A 173 29.31 6.79 17.33
C ARG A 173 28.68 8.05 16.72
N GLY A 174 29.33 8.64 15.70
CA GLY A 174 28.77 9.80 14.98
C GLY A 174 27.50 9.45 14.24
N HIS A 175 27.54 8.34 13.49
CA HIS A 175 26.41 7.80 12.75
C HIS A 175 25.22 7.46 13.63
N GLN A 176 25.47 6.82 14.78
CA GLN A 176 24.41 6.52 15.76
C GLN A 176 23.73 7.79 16.28
N TRP A 177 24.50 8.87 16.48
CA TRP A 177 23.94 10.17 16.85
C TRP A 177 23.15 10.84 15.73
N GLU A 178 23.56 10.69 14.47
CA GLU A 178 22.80 11.18 13.31
C GLU A 178 21.41 10.52 13.26
N LEU A 179 21.36 9.19 13.40
CA LEU A 179 20.12 8.40 13.46
C LEU A 179 19.23 8.79 14.65
N LEU A 180 19.80 8.88 15.86
CA LEU A 180 19.04 9.24 17.06
C LEU A 180 18.48 10.66 16.96
N LYS A 181 19.26 11.61 16.44
CA LYS A 181 18.77 12.97 16.19
C LYS A 181 17.62 12.97 15.19
N LEU A 182 17.71 12.19 14.11
CA LEU A 182 16.64 12.08 13.12
C LEU A 182 15.35 11.54 13.77
N LEU A 183 15.45 10.49 14.59
CA LEU A 183 14.30 9.93 15.33
C LEU A 183 13.62 10.97 16.23
N LEU A 184 14.39 11.90 16.82
CA LEU A 184 13.90 12.94 17.73
C LEU A 184 13.43 14.22 17.04
N LYS A 185 13.76 14.45 15.76
CA LYS A 185 13.27 15.59 14.99
C LYS A 185 11.75 15.58 14.85
N ARG A 186 11.13 16.75 14.72
CA ARG A 186 9.71 16.82 14.37
C ARG A 186 9.51 16.54 12.88
N LYS A 187 8.33 16.02 12.51
CA LYS A 187 8.00 15.71 11.11
C LYS A 187 8.02 16.96 10.23
N ASP A 188 7.51 18.07 10.75
CA ASP A 188 7.39 19.37 10.08
C ASP A 188 8.71 20.18 9.99
N GLU A 189 9.83 19.60 10.42
CA GLU A 189 11.18 20.18 10.25
C GLU A 189 11.95 19.54 9.09
N LEU A 190 11.32 18.65 8.32
CA LEU A 190 11.97 17.79 7.33
C LEU A 190 11.47 17.99 5.90
N ASP A 191 10.67 19.03 5.68
CA ASP A 191 10.12 19.37 4.37
C ASP A 191 11.25 19.56 3.35
N ASP A 192 11.11 18.92 2.18
CA ASP A 192 12.02 18.95 1.03
C ASP A 192 13.49 18.57 1.30
N LEU A 193 13.83 18.02 2.47
CA LEU A 193 15.18 17.54 2.77
C LEU A 193 15.41 16.14 2.20
N THR A 194 16.56 15.95 1.55
CA THR A 194 17.01 14.62 1.11
C THR A 194 17.83 13.89 2.17
N ILE A 195 18.01 12.58 1.98
CA ILE A 195 18.83 11.74 2.88
C ILE A 195 20.30 12.19 2.83
N GLU A 196 20.84 12.51 1.65
CA GLU A 196 22.22 13.00 1.49
C GLU A 196 22.43 14.44 1.96
N ASP A 197 21.39 15.27 2.07
CA ASP A 197 21.49 16.58 2.71
C ASP A 197 21.77 16.50 4.22
N TYR A 198 21.39 15.39 4.86
CA TYR A 198 21.43 15.24 6.32
C TYR A 198 22.52 14.31 6.82
N PHE A 199 22.67 13.13 6.20
CA PHE A 199 23.65 12.14 6.65
C PHE A 199 25.03 12.41 6.08
N SER A 200 26.07 12.14 6.89
CA SER A 200 27.45 12.25 6.43
C SER A 200 27.74 11.27 5.28
N GLU A 201 28.66 11.62 4.37
CA GLU A 201 29.10 10.70 3.31
C GLU A 201 29.53 9.33 3.87
N SER A 202 30.24 9.34 5.00
CA SER A 202 30.68 8.11 5.68
C SER A 202 29.53 7.25 6.22
N PHE A 203 28.35 7.81 6.50
CA PHE A 203 27.16 7.05 6.86
C PHE A 203 26.62 6.28 5.65
N LEU A 204 26.65 6.91 4.47
CA LEU A 204 26.16 6.32 3.21
C LEU A 204 27.03 5.17 2.69
N GLU A 205 28.18 4.93 3.32
CA GLU A 205 29.07 3.79 3.03
C GLU A 205 28.98 2.67 4.09
N THR A 206 28.10 2.81 5.09
CA THR A 206 27.94 1.81 6.15
C THR A 206 27.11 0.61 5.68
N ASN A 207 27.38 -0.57 6.27
CA ASN A 207 26.52 -1.74 6.07
C ASN A 207 25.05 -1.44 6.38
N PHE A 208 24.76 -0.62 7.41
CA PHE A 208 23.40 -0.17 7.72
C PHE A 208 22.72 0.47 6.50
N TRP A 209 23.38 1.45 5.87
CA TRP A 209 22.79 2.11 4.70
C TRP A 209 22.66 1.14 3.51
N PHE A 210 23.63 0.24 3.31
CA PHE A 210 23.51 -0.81 2.29
C PHE A 210 22.29 -1.71 2.52
N PHE A 211 22.04 -2.17 3.75
CA PHE A 211 20.85 -2.97 4.07
C PHE A 211 19.59 -2.15 3.79
N TRP A 212 19.49 -0.96 4.38
CA TRP A 212 18.32 -0.09 4.32
C TRP A 212 17.94 0.26 2.88
N ARG A 213 18.89 0.76 2.11
CA ARG A 213 18.63 1.26 0.76
C ARG A 213 18.27 0.15 -0.23
N SER A 214 18.79 -1.06 -0.04
CA SER A 214 18.55 -2.17 -0.97
C SER A 214 17.28 -2.96 -0.64
N MET A 215 16.88 -3.05 0.64
CA MET A 215 15.58 -3.62 1.04
C MET A 215 14.42 -2.68 0.74
N PHE A 216 14.55 -1.41 1.11
CA PHE A 216 13.47 -0.43 0.98
C PHE A 216 13.55 0.42 -0.30
N ALA A 217 14.49 0.11 -1.20
CA ALA A 217 14.70 0.83 -2.46
C ALA A 217 14.91 2.36 -2.30
N PHE A 218 15.47 2.81 -1.18
CA PHE A 218 15.83 4.22 -1.01
C PHE A 218 17.00 4.61 -1.92
N GLN A 219 16.91 5.80 -2.48
CA GLN A 219 18.04 6.50 -3.08
C GLN A 219 18.49 7.63 -2.16
N ASN A 220 19.74 8.05 -2.31
CA ASN A 220 20.32 9.09 -1.46
C ASN A 220 19.57 10.43 -1.56
N TRP A 221 18.97 10.72 -2.73
CA TRP A 221 18.17 11.93 -2.98
C TRP A 221 16.68 11.78 -2.60
N HIS A 222 16.26 10.68 -1.98
CA HIS A 222 14.89 10.53 -1.51
C HIS A 222 14.62 11.33 -0.22
N SER A 223 13.34 11.47 0.11
CA SER A 223 12.85 12.17 1.30
C SER A 223 13.47 11.64 2.59
N LEU A 224 14.05 12.55 3.37
CA LEU A 224 14.54 12.28 4.72
C LEU A 224 13.40 12.01 5.69
N LEU A 225 12.24 12.65 5.50
CA LEU A 225 11.03 12.39 6.28
C LEU A 225 10.60 10.93 6.12
N GLU A 226 10.59 10.40 4.89
CA GLU A 226 10.23 9.00 4.64
C GLU A 226 11.20 8.03 5.33
N MET A 227 12.51 8.29 5.26
CA MET A 227 13.48 7.48 5.99
C MET A 227 13.19 7.48 7.50
N LYS A 228 12.88 8.64 8.09
CA LYS A 228 12.50 8.76 9.50
C LYS A 228 11.22 7.96 9.81
N LEU A 229 10.20 8.04 8.96
CA LEU A 229 8.94 7.31 9.15
C LEU A 229 9.18 5.80 9.14
N TYR A 230 10.00 5.30 8.21
CA TYR A 230 10.40 3.88 8.19
C TYR A 230 11.16 3.47 9.47
N MET A 231 12.05 4.32 9.98
CA MET A 231 12.75 4.03 11.24
C MET A 231 11.79 3.94 12.43
N HIS A 232 10.78 4.80 12.52
CA HIS A 232 9.74 4.69 13.54
C HIS A 232 8.86 3.45 13.34
N ARG A 233 8.56 3.12 12.08
CA ARG A 233 7.66 2.02 11.70
C ARG A 233 8.25 0.63 11.95
N PHE A 234 9.55 0.47 11.77
CA PHE A 234 10.26 -0.82 11.79
C PHE A 234 11.37 -0.86 12.85
N LEU A 235 11.27 -0.06 13.90
CA LEU A 235 12.28 -0.02 14.97
C LEU A 235 12.43 -1.38 15.66
N ASP A 236 11.33 -2.11 15.78
CA ASP A 236 11.24 -3.47 16.34
C ASP A 236 11.89 -4.54 15.46
N ALA A 237 12.06 -4.27 14.16
CA ALA A 237 12.64 -5.19 13.18
C ALA A 237 14.11 -4.90 12.88
N ILE A 238 14.72 -3.91 13.57
CA ILE A 238 16.05 -3.41 13.23
C ILE A 238 17.12 -4.51 13.33
N ASP A 239 17.03 -5.40 14.31
CA ASP A 239 17.98 -6.47 14.55
C ASP A 239 17.91 -7.62 13.53
N GLY A 240 16.82 -7.73 12.78
CA GLY A 240 16.66 -8.69 11.68
C GLY A 240 16.94 -8.12 10.29
N LEU A 241 17.43 -6.88 10.16
CA LEU A 241 17.71 -6.25 8.87
C LEU A 241 18.91 -6.89 8.14
N ASN A 242 19.95 -7.27 8.88
CA ASN A 242 21.20 -7.74 8.29
C ASN A 242 21.10 -9.18 7.77
N ASP A 243 20.23 -9.99 8.35
CA ASP A 243 20.01 -11.38 7.95
C ASP A 243 18.58 -11.64 7.42
N MET A 244 17.75 -10.61 7.26
CA MET A 244 16.38 -10.71 6.75
C MET A 244 15.43 -11.55 7.64
N SER A 245 15.81 -11.88 8.87
CA SER A 245 15.02 -12.76 9.75
C SER A 245 13.73 -12.13 10.27
N ALA A 246 13.60 -10.80 10.18
CA ALA A 246 12.37 -10.08 10.51
C ALA A 246 11.30 -10.14 9.39
N LEU A 247 11.62 -10.74 8.25
CA LEU A 247 10.74 -10.79 7.09
C LEU A 247 9.99 -12.11 7.00
N VAL A 248 8.76 -12.02 6.49
CA VAL A 248 7.91 -13.14 6.08
C VAL A 248 7.47 -12.93 4.63
N PHE A 249 7.22 -14.02 3.91
CA PHE A 249 6.90 -13.96 2.49
C PHE A 249 5.65 -14.77 2.14
N PRO A 250 4.87 -14.32 1.13
CA PRO A 250 3.82 -15.17 0.56
C PRO A 250 4.42 -16.38 -0.15
N LYS A 251 3.63 -17.45 -0.24
CA LYS A 251 4.04 -18.68 -0.95
C LYS A 251 4.32 -18.43 -2.43
N TYR A 252 3.53 -17.56 -3.06
CA TYR A 252 3.60 -17.23 -4.48
C TYR A 252 3.88 -15.74 -4.70
N ASN A 253 3.85 -15.30 -5.96
CA ASN A 253 3.78 -13.88 -6.26
C ASN A 253 2.53 -13.25 -5.62
N GLN A 254 2.54 -11.93 -5.43
CA GLN A 254 1.47 -11.25 -4.71
C GLN A 254 0.15 -11.21 -5.48
N TYR A 255 0.19 -11.39 -6.82
CA TYR A 255 -1.03 -11.52 -7.61
C TYR A 255 -1.79 -12.78 -7.18
N GLU A 256 -1.14 -13.94 -7.22
CA GLU A 256 -1.74 -15.23 -6.86
C GLU A 256 -2.05 -15.32 -5.37
N SER A 257 -1.13 -14.91 -4.50
CA SER A 257 -1.31 -15.05 -3.04
C SER A 257 -2.31 -14.07 -2.44
N PHE A 258 -2.54 -12.89 -3.04
CA PHE A 258 -3.35 -11.83 -2.41
C PHE A 258 -4.42 -11.24 -3.33
N VAL A 259 -4.03 -10.80 -4.54
CA VAL A 259 -4.97 -10.12 -5.46
C VAL A 259 -6.06 -11.08 -5.91
N GLN A 260 -5.68 -12.24 -6.45
CA GLN A 260 -6.60 -13.23 -6.99
C GLN A 260 -7.64 -13.71 -5.97
N PRO A 261 -7.30 -14.15 -4.74
CA PRO A 261 -8.30 -14.61 -3.78
C PRO A 261 -9.24 -13.48 -3.33
N LEU A 262 -8.74 -12.25 -3.15
CA LEU A 262 -9.56 -11.09 -2.80
C LEU A 262 -10.50 -10.68 -3.95
N GLU A 263 -9.99 -10.58 -5.17
CA GLU A 263 -10.77 -10.27 -6.37
C GLU A 263 -11.87 -11.31 -6.59
N ARG A 264 -11.54 -12.61 -6.51
CA ARG A 264 -12.50 -13.70 -6.63
C ARG A 264 -13.65 -13.54 -5.64
N MET A 265 -13.33 -13.34 -4.36
CA MET A 265 -14.34 -13.13 -3.31
C MET A 265 -15.23 -11.91 -3.60
N LEU A 266 -14.65 -10.78 -4.03
CA LEU A 266 -15.41 -9.56 -4.34
C LEU A 266 -16.35 -9.75 -5.54
N ARG A 267 -15.88 -10.42 -6.60
CA ARG A 267 -16.69 -10.75 -7.78
C ARG A 267 -17.85 -11.68 -7.42
N GLU A 268 -17.58 -12.72 -6.60
CA GLU A 268 -18.61 -13.64 -6.12
C GLU A 268 -19.69 -12.94 -5.28
N LYS A 269 -19.30 -11.91 -4.52
CA LYS A 269 -20.25 -11.07 -3.77
C LYS A 269 -21.09 -10.16 -4.66
N GLY A 270 -20.65 -9.87 -5.89
CA GLY A 270 -21.39 -9.05 -6.86
C GLY A 270 -20.75 -7.70 -7.22
N VAL A 271 -19.52 -7.43 -6.76
CA VAL A 271 -18.78 -6.22 -7.16
C VAL A 271 -18.54 -6.21 -8.67
N ARG A 272 -18.79 -5.07 -9.31
CA ARG A 272 -18.60 -4.91 -10.76
C ARG A 272 -17.18 -4.46 -11.06
N PHE A 273 -16.55 -5.12 -12.01
CA PHE A 273 -15.22 -4.73 -12.52
C PHE A 273 -15.36 -4.32 -13.98
N VAL A 274 -14.92 -3.10 -14.28
CA VAL A 274 -14.83 -2.56 -15.64
C VAL A 274 -13.34 -2.47 -15.97
N GLN A 275 -12.86 -3.45 -16.71
CA GLN A 275 -11.47 -3.56 -17.14
C GLN A 275 -11.25 -2.76 -18.44
N GLN A 276 -9.99 -2.47 -18.75
CA GLN A 276 -9.59 -1.64 -19.88
C GLN A 276 -10.30 -0.28 -19.90
N ALA A 277 -10.60 0.26 -18.72
CA ALA A 277 -11.32 1.51 -18.53
C ALA A 277 -10.46 2.49 -17.73
N ARG A 278 -9.75 3.35 -18.46
CA ARG A 278 -8.98 4.45 -17.88
C ARG A 278 -9.90 5.63 -17.58
N ILE A 279 -10.02 5.98 -16.29
CA ILE A 279 -10.56 7.27 -15.86
C ILE A 279 -9.43 8.30 -15.91
N ARG A 280 -9.72 9.45 -16.48
CA ARG A 280 -8.71 10.46 -16.86
C ARG A 280 -9.00 11.83 -16.28
N ASP A 281 -10.23 12.07 -15.87
CA ASP A 281 -10.65 13.33 -15.27
C ASP A 281 -11.91 13.10 -14.43
N LEU A 282 -12.16 14.02 -13.50
CA LEU A 282 -13.34 14.08 -12.67
C LEU A 282 -14.03 15.42 -12.91
N GLU A 283 -15.30 15.39 -13.25
CA GLU A 283 -16.10 16.62 -13.33
C GLU A 283 -16.56 17.00 -11.93
N PHE A 284 -16.40 18.26 -11.57
CA PHE A 284 -16.80 18.78 -10.26
C PHE A 284 -17.87 19.85 -10.39
N ARG A 285 -18.79 19.86 -9.41
CA ARG A 285 -19.59 21.02 -9.04
C ARG A 285 -18.99 21.66 -7.81
N GLU A 286 -18.73 22.95 -7.91
CA GLU A 286 -18.26 23.78 -6.79
C GLU A 286 -19.44 24.56 -6.19
N ASP A 287 -19.60 24.51 -4.87
CA ASP A 287 -20.52 25.34 -4.10
C ASP A 287 -19.80 25.92 -2.87
N GLY A 288 -19.23 27.11 -3.03
CA GLY A 288 -18.35 27.70 -2.04
C GLY A 288 -17.09 26.86 -1.83
N ASP A 289 -16.89 26.36 -0.60
CA ASP A 289 -15.75 25.51 -0.24
C ASP A 289 -16.04 24.01 -0.45
N GLN A 290 -17.21 23.63 -0.98
CA GLN A 290 -17.57 22.24 -1.24
C GLN A 290 -17.33 21.86 -2.70
N LEU A 291 -16.57 20.78 -2.89
CA LEU A 291 -16.37 20.13 -4.19
C LEU A 291 -17.16 18.82 -4.22
N THR A 292 -18.06 18.67 -5.20
CA THR A 292 -18.84 17.44 -5.41
C THR A 292 -18.51 16.87 -6.79
N VAL A 293 -18.07 15.61 -6.86
CA VAL A 293 -17.89 14.93 -8.15
C VAL A 293 -19.26 14.68 -8.80
N THR A 294 -19.42 15.07 -10.06
CA THR A 294 -20.66 14.89 -10.84
C THR A 294 -20.53 13.87 -11.95
N ALA A 295 -19.32 13.61 -12.44
CA ALA A 295 -19.06 12.56 -13.41
C ALA A 295 -17.60 12.10 -13.40
N LEU A 296 -17.37 10.87 -13.86
CA LEU A 296 -16.06 10.36 -14.24
C LEU A 296 -15.91 10.48 -15.76
N VAL A 297 -14.76 10.95 -16.23
CA VAL A 297 -14.45 10.98 -17.66
C VAL A 297 -13.56 9.79 -18.01
N SER A 298 -14.03 8.94 -18.92
CA SER A 298 -13.25 7.86 -19.55
C SER A 298 -12.95 8.17 -21.03
N GLY A 299 -11.97 7.49 -21.60
CA GLY A 299 -11.19 8.00 -22.75
C GLY A 299 -11.50 7.42 -24.09
N SER A 300 -11.08 7.93 -25.27
CA SER A 300 -9.92 8.76 -25.62
C SER A 300 -10.16 10.27 -25.59
N ALA A 301 -9.13 11.08 -25.87
CA ALA A 301 -9.27 12.55 -25.82
C ALA A 301 -10.21 13.04 -26.93
N ASP A 302 -10.20 12.34 -28.07
CA ASP A 302 -11.05 12.61 -29.22
C ASP A 302 -12.46 12.00 -29.09
N ALA A 303 -12.65 11.05 -28.18
CA ALA A 303 -13.91 10.35 -27.95
C ALA A 303 -14.19 10.15 -26.45
N PRO A 304 -14.36 11.24 -25.67
CA PRO A 304 -14.59 11.15 -24.24
C PRO A 304 -15.95 10.51 -23.96
N GLN A 305 -15.99 9.72 -22.88
CA GLN A 305 -17.19 9.12 -22.34
C GLN A 305 -17.40 9.64 -20.92
N SER A 306 -18.62 10.03 -20.60
CA SER A 306 -18.95 10.55 -19.26
C SER A 306 -19.80 9.52 -18.52
N ILE A 307 -19.40 9.21 -17.29
CA ILE A 307 -20.09 8.32 -16.37
C ILE A 307 -20.64 9.19 -15.25
N ALA A 308 -21.95 9.43 -15.26
CA ALA A 308 -22.60 10.26 -14.25
C ALA A 308 -22.46 9.67 -12.84
N VAL A 309 -22.15 10.54 -11.87
CA VAL A 309 -22.05 10.23 -10.44
C VAL A 309 -23.22 10.91 -9.73
N GLY A 310 -23.99 10.15 -8.94
CA GLY A 310 -25.10 10.68 -8.16
C GLY A 310 -24.64 11.56 -7.00
N ASN A 311 -25.51 12.44 -6.50
CA ASN A 311 -25.13 13.37 -5.41
C ASN A 311 -24.74 12.65 -4.09
N ASP A 312 -25.23 11.43 -3.86
CA ASP A 312 -24.94 10.63 -2.66
C ASP A 312 -23.94 9.49 -2.94
N ASP A 313 -23.45 9.39 -4.18
CA ASP A 313 -22.49 8.36 -4.59
C ASP A 313 -21.07 8.74 -4.12
N LEU A 314 -20.24 7.71 -3.96
CA LEU A 314 -18.85 7.86 -3.50
C LEU A 314 -17.90 7.65 -4.68
N VAL A 315 -16.80 8.42 -4.70
CA VAL A 315 -15.69 8.23 -5.63
C VAL A 315 -14.41 8.05 -4.82
N LEU A 316 -13.72 6.94 -5.04
CA LEU A 316 -12.43 6.63 -4.43
C LEU A 316 -11.40 6.51 -5.55
N ALA A 317 -10.38 7.37 -5.54
CA ALA A 317 -9.39 7.43 -6.60
C ALA A 317 -7.99 7.09 -6.09
N LEU A 318 -7.34 6.12 -6.74
CA LEU A 318 -5.90 5.96 -6.66
C LEU A 318 -5.26 7.04 -7.56
N THR A 319 -4.66 8.06 -6.96
CA THR A 319 -4.13 9.25 -7.67
C THR A 319 -2.78 9.03 -8.35
N GLY A 320 -2.15 7.88 -8.15
CA GLY A 320 -0.85 7.60 -8.74
C GLY A 320 -0.49 6.12 -8.66
N SER A 321 0.37 5.67 -9.57
CA SER A 321 0.88 4.31 -9.60
C SER A 321 2.39 4.31 -9.79
N MET A 322 3.09 3.61 -8.90
CA MET A 322 4.55 3.45 -8.98
C MET A 322 5.00 2.55 -10.14
N THR A 323 4.08 1.76 -10.72
CA THR A 323 4.38 0.88 -11.86
C THR A 323 3.91 1.46 -13.20
N GLU A 324 3.46 2.71 -13.19
CA GLU A 324 2.99 3.39 -14.38
C GLU A 324 4.16 3.67 -15.36
N GLY A 325 3.88 3.56 -16.66
CA GLY A 325 4.90 3.78 -17.69
C GLY A 325 6.01 2.72 -17.76
N SER A 326 5.76 1.52 -17.19
CA SER A 326 6.68 0.38 -17.29
C SER A 326 6.99 0.04 -18.75
N ALA A 327 8.27 -0.07 -19.09
CA ALA A 327 8.74 -0.58 -20.37
C ALA A 327 9.43 -1.93 -20.16
N TYR A 328 9.07 -2.92 -20.97
CA TYR A 328 9.59 -4.28 -20.86
C TYR A 328 10.59 -4.56 -21.98
N GLY A 329 11.68 -5.24 -21.61
CA GLY A 329 12.64 -5.82 -22.54
C GLY A 329 12.73 -7.33 -22.31
N ASP A 330 13.59 -7.99 -23.08
CA ASP A 330 13.85 -9.43 -22.99
C ASP A 330 15.35 -9.72 -23.17
N MET A 331 15.69 -10.97 -23.47
CA MET A 331 17.09 -11.42 -23.63
C MET A 331 17.83 -10.69 -24.75
N ASP A 332 17.13 -10.30 -25.82
CA ASP A 332 17.71 -9.74 -27.04
C ASP A 332 17.25 -8.31 -27.34
N SER A 333 16.31 -7.78 -26.54
CA SER A 333 15.65 -6.48 -26.75
C SER A 333 15.71 -5.63 -25.50
N VAL A 334 16.24 -4.40 -25.61
CA VAL A 334 16.19 -3.40 -24.54
C VAL A 334 14.79 -2.81 -24.39
N PRO A 335 14.34 -2.44 -23.17
CA PRO A 335 13.06 -1.76 -22.99
C PRO A 335 13.05 -0.41 -23.71
N VAL A 336 12.07 -0.21 -24.58
CA VAL A 336 11.86 1.07 -25.28
C VAL A 336 10.92 1.93 -24.43
N LEU A 337 11.46 3.00 -23.85
CA LEU A 337 10.66 3.95 -23.07
C LEU A 337 9.63 4.64 -23.95
N GLN A 338 8.36 4.47 -23.62
CA GLN A 338 7.25 5.11 -24.33
C GLN A 338 6.92 6.52 -23.81
N ARG A 339 7.52 6.92 -22.68
CA ARG A 339 7.27 8.19 -22.01
C ARG A 339 8.54 8.99 -21.84
N GLY A 340 8.40 10.32 -21.92
CA GLY A 340 9.50 11.24 -21.69
C GLY A 340 9.84 11.37 -20.21
N GLN A 341 11.01 11.92 -19.91
CA GLN A 341 11.47 12.16 -18.54
C GLN A 341 10.58 13.16 -17.77
N TYR A 342 9.98 14.13 -18.46
CA TYR A 342 9.27 15.26 -17.86
C TYR A 342 7.80 15.37 -18.26
N ASP A 343 7.37 14.65 -19.29
CA ASP A 343 5.99 14.66 -19.78
C ASP A 343 5.54 13.20 -19.98
N PRO A 344 4.66 12.68 -19.10
CA PRO A 344 4.19 11.31 -19.17
C PRO A 344 3.17 11.11 -20.30
N GLY A 345 2.67 12.20 -20.92
CA GLY A 345 1.75 12.17 -22.05
C GLY A 345 0.28 12.02 -21.67
N PRO A 346 -0.64 12.22 -22.63
CA PRO A 346 -2.10 12.26 -22.40
C PRO A 346 -2.71 10.88 -22.06
N ASP A 347 -1.98 9.80 -22.32
CA ASP A 347 -2.37 8.43 -21.99
C ASP A 347 -1.66 7.92 -20.73
N SER A 348 -1.33 8.83 -19.82
CA SER A 348 -0.78 8.53 -18.51
C SER A 348 -1.86 8.44 -17.43
N ASP A 349 -1.70 7.52 -16.49
CA ASP A 349 -2.50 7.37 -15.28
C ASP A 349 -2.31 8.59 -14.37
N TRP A 350 -1.16 9.25 -14.44
CA TRP A 350 -0.90 10.53 -13.78
C TRP A 350 -1.78 11.68 -14.28
N VAL A 351 -2.48 11.55 -15.42
CA VAL A 351 -3.35 12.63 -15.93
C VAL A 351 -4.55 12.87 -15.01
N LEU A 352 -4.97 11.85 -14.25
CA LEU A 352 -6.10 11.97 -13.32
C LEU A 352 -5.80 12.89 -12.12
N TRP A 353 -4.52 12.96 -11.69
CA TRP A 353 -4.10 13.74 -10.52
C TRP A 353 -3.65 15.13 -10.92
#